data_AF-A0A256ZX78-F1
#
_entry.id   AF-A0A256ZX78-F1
#
_cell.length_a   1.000
_cell.length_b   1.000
_cell.length_c   1.000
_cell.angle_alpha   90.00
_cell.angle_beta   90.00
_cell.angle_gamma   90.00
#
_symmetry.space_group_name_H-M   'P 1'
#
loop_
_entity.id
_entity.type
_entity.pdbx_description
1 polymer ?
#
loop_
_entity_poly.entity_id
_entity_poly.type
_entity_poly.pdbx_seq_one_letter_code
_entity_poly.pdbx_strand_id
1 'polypeptide(L)'
;KDNALKLCAVGPTTRASGVKKDVRVDQAYSAYGDLDIDYITPDILTGEVKGDVYDRIVVRLLEVEQSLDLIEQCLDRMPVSGNIAAEEKIPKLLAMLKKAEGEDVGRHEAPRGEVIHYVKLTGEEHPYTWKVRAPTYNNILPWIPMLLGEQIADIPIVAASTDPCLSCTNRVAIVENGKKNILTDEDLHRLSVEKTRRLMRK
;
A
#
# COMPACT_ATOMS: atom_id res chain seq x y z
N LYS A 1 14.64 2.09 13.05
CA LYS A 1 13.64 3.19 13.06
C LYS A 1 13.94 4.29 12.04
N ASP A 2 15.03 5.06 12.18
CA ASP A 2 15.30 6.23 11.32
C ASP A 2 15.42 5.91 9.83
N ASN A 3 16.07 4.79 9.48
CA ASN A 3 16.17 4.35 8.09
C ASN A 3 14.79 4.03 7.49
N ALA A 4 13.87 3.44 8.25
CA ALA A 4 12.52 3.15 7.77
C ALA A 4 11.75 4.45 7.44
N LEU A 5 11.91 5.49 8.26
CA LEU A 5 11.32 6.81 8.01
C LEU A 5 11.96 7.51 6.80
N LYS A 6 13.30 7.54 6.73
CA LYS A 6 14.05 8.17 5.63
C LYS A 6 13.76 7.52 4.28
N LEU A 7 13.57 6.19 4.26
CA LEU A 7 13.27 5.42 3.05
C LEU A 7 11.76 5.29 2.79
N CYS A 8 10.93 6.01 3.56
CA CYS A 8 9.48 6.04 3.41
C CYS A 8 8.82 4.66 3.41
N ALA A 9 9.36 3.71 4.19
CA ALA A 9 8.76 2.39 4.35
C ALA A 9 7.29 2.53 4.83
N VAL A 10 6.48 1.52 4.54
CA VAL A 10 5.08 1.47 4.96
C VAL A 10 4.69 0.10 5.54
N GLY A 11 3.57 0.07 6.27
CA GLY A 11 2.95 -1.18 6.73
C GLY A 11 3.74 -1.95 7.78
N PRO A 12 3.58 -3.29 7.79
CA PRO A 12 4.26 -4.16 8.75
C PRO A 12 5.78 -3.99 8.74
N THR A 13 6.37 -3.71 7.58
CA THR A 13 7.82 -3.43 7.43
C THR A 13 8.27 -2.24 8.29
N THR A 14 7.43 -1.21 8.40
CA THR A 14 7.72 0.01 9.16
C THR A 14 7.41 -0.17 10.63
N ARG A 15 6.29 -0.83 10.93
CA ARG A 15 5.86 -1.19 12.28
C ARG A 15 6.87 -2.10 12.99
N ALA A 16 7.44 -3.08 12.27
CA ALA A 16 8.53 -3.91 12.77
C ALA A 16 9.79 -3.12 13.16
N SER A 17 9.98 -1.91 12.60
CA SER A 17 11.06 -1.00 13.01
C SER A 17 10.71 -0.11 14.22
N GLY A 18 9.60 -0.38 14.91
CA GLY A 18 9.14 0.36 16.09
C GLY A 18 8.50 1.71 15.75
N VAL A 19 7.98 1.86 14.53
CA VAL A 19 7.26 3.05 14.08
C VAL A 19 5.77 2.78 14.18
N LYS A 20 5.09 3.46 15.11
CA LYS A 20 3.63 3.47 15.20
C LYS A 20 3.05 4.25 14.02
N LYS A 21 2.69 3.53 12.96
CA LYS A 21 2.14 4.07 11.72
C LYS A 21 1.19 3.05 11.10
N ASP A 22 -0.05 3.45 10.90
CA ASP A 22 -1.10 2.65 10.29
C ASP A 22 -2.20 3.58 9.79
N VAL A 23 -2.52 3.54 8.49
CA VAL A 23 -3.51 4.46 7.92
C VAL A 23 -4.88 4.29 8.58
N ARG A 24 -5.22 3.08 9.05
CA ARG A 24 -6.50 2.81 9.72
C ARG A 24 -6.65 3.55 11.05
N VAL A 25 -5.54 3.87 11.71
CA VAL A 25 -5.49 4.64 12.97
C VAL A 25 -5.21 6.12 12.69
N ASP A 26 -4.18 6.41 11.90
CA ASP A 26 -3.71 7.78 11.64
C ASP A 26 -4.72 8.62 10.85
N GLN A 27 -5.41 7.99 9.90
CA GLN A 27 -6.39 8.60 8.99
C GLN A 27 -7.53 7.62 8.76
N ALA A 28 -8.24 7.31 9.84
CA ALA A 28 -9.33 6.35 9.83
C ALA A 28 -10.33 6.64 8.69
N TYR A 29 -10.62 5.60 7.91
CA TYR A 29 -11.55 5.63 6.79
C TYR A 29 -12.63 4.57 6.98
N SER A 30 -13.78 4.76 6.33
CA SER A 30 -14.93 3.87 6.51
C SER A 30 -15.27 3.71 8.00
N ALA A 31 -15.51 2.47 8.47
CA ALA A 31 -15.85 2.19 9.86
C ALA A 31 -14.65 2.16 10.82
N TYR A 32 -13.40 2.28 10.35
CA TYR A 32 -12.23 2.19 11.24
C TYR A 32 -12.21 3.27 12.33
N GLY A 33 -12.91 4.39 12.14
CA GLY A 33 -13.05 5.44 13.17
C GLY A 33 -13.94 5.04 14.34
N ASP A 34 -14.75 3.99 14.17
CA ASP A 34 -15.71 3.49 15.17
C ASP A 34 -15.26 2.13 15.76
N LEU A 35 -14.07 1.64 15.40
CA LEU A 35 -13.51 0.37 15.85
C LEU A 35 -12.34 0.61 16.79
N ASP A 36 -12.17 -0.31 17.75
CA ASP A 36 -11.05 -0.29 18.68
C ASP A 36 -9.84 -0.93 18.01
N ILE A 37 -9.04 -0.10 17.32
CA ILE A 37 -7.82 -0.48 16.61
C ILE A 37 -6.61 0.27 17.17
N ASP A 38 -5.47 -0.42 17.29
CA ASP A 38 -4.21 0.18 17.75
C ASP A 38 -3.02 -0.27 16.88
N TYR A 39 -1.92 0.46 16.95
CA TYR A 39 -0.69 0.14 16.24
C TYR A 39 -0.06 -1.14 16.77
N ILE A 40 0.25 -2.08 15.88
CA ILE A 40 0.98 -3.30 16.23
C ILE A 40 2.48 -3.09 16.01
N THR A 41 3.28 -3.20 17.07
CA THR A 41 4.75 -3.18 17.02
C THR A 41 5.31 -4.44 17.72
N PRO A 42 6.51 -4.92 17.36
CA PRO A 42 6.97 -6.24 17.81
C PRO A 42 7.18 -6.31 19.34
N ASP A 43 7.50 -5.18 19.97
CA ASP A 43 7.69 -5.04 21.41
C ASP A 43 6.46 -5.41 22.24
N ILE A 44 5.26 -5.42 21.64
CA ILE A 44 4.04 -5.93 22.28
C ILE A 44 4.21 -7.39 22.72
N LEU A 45 4.91 -8.20 21.93
CA LEU A 45 5.17 -9.61 22.24
C LEU A 45 6.58 -9.84 22.77
N THR A 46 7.59 -9.19 22.18
CA THR A 46 9.00 -9.48 22.44
C THR A 46 9.60 -8.62 23.56
N GLY A 47 8.94 -7.51 23.94
CA GLY A 47 9.46 -6.51 24.86
C GLY A 47 10.55 -5.59 24.28
N GLU A 48 10.98 -5.80 23.02
CA GLU A 48 12.02 -5.01 22.37
C GLU A 48 11.81 -4.88 20.85
N VAL A 49 12.46 -3.91 20.23
CA VAL A 49 12.42 -3.70 18.77
C VAL A 49 13.82 -3.85 18.19
N LYS A 50 14.00 -4.86 17.34
CA LYS A 50 15.24 -5.12 16.56
C LYS A 50 15.11 -4.63 15.12
N GLY A 51 13.92 -4.74 14.52
CA GLY A 51 13.66 -4.40 13.12
C GLY A 51 14.12 -5.48 12.12
N ASP A 52 14.35 -6.70 12.59
CA ASP A 52 14.79 -7.83 11.77
C ASP A 52 13.63 -8.58 11.10
N VAL A 53 13.92 -9.72 10.48
CA VAL A 53 12.90 -10.58 9.86
C VAL A 53 11.93 -11.12 10.91
N TYR A 54 12.42 -11.46 12.10
CA TYR A 54 11.60 -12.03 13.16
C TYR A 54 10.54 -11.04 13.63
N ASP A 55 10.94 -9.79 13.87
CA ASP A 55 10.00 -8.71 14.23
C ASP A 55 8.92 -8.48 13.16
N ARG A 56 9.27 -8.61 11.87
CA ARG A 56 8.29 -8.53 10.78
C ARG A 56 7.28 -9.67 10.80
N ILE A 57 7.71 -10.88 11.20
CA ILE A 57 6.82 -12.02 11.38
C ILE A 57 5.91 -11.79 12.60
N VAL A 58 6.47 -11.35 13.73
CA VAL A 58 5.71 -11.04 14.95
C VAL A 58 4.61 -10.04 14.66
N VAL A 59 4.92 -8.91 14.02
CA VAL A 59 3.93 -7.89 13.66
C VAL A 59 2.80 -8.48 12.82
N ARG A 60 3.11 -9.31 11.82
CA ARG A 60 2.08 -9.94 10.97
C ARG A 60 1.18 -10.90 11.74
N LEU A 61 1.74 -11.68 12.67
CA LEU A 61 0.95 -12.61 13.49
C LEU A 61 0.00 -11.86 14.43
N LEU A 62 0.50 -10.81 15.09
CA LEU A 62 -0.32 -9.96 15.95
C LEU A 62 -1.39 -9.17 15.16
N GLU A 63 -1.09 -8.76 13.92
CA GLU A 63 -2.09 -8.14 13.04
C GLU A 63 -3.20 -9.11 12.62
N VAL A 64 -2.92 -10.42 12.51
CA VAL A 64 -3.97 -11.42 12.26
C VAL A 64 -4.91 -11.50 13.46
N GLU A 65 -4.37 -11.55 14.67
CA GLU A 65 -5.16 -11.54 15.91
C GLU A 65 -6.03 -10.28 16.01
N GLN A 66 -5.45 -9.08 15.81
CA GLN A 66 -6.22 -7.84 15.79
C GLN A 66 -7.27 -7.82 14.67
N SER A 67 -6.98 -8.41 13.51
CA SER A 67 -7.96 -8.48 12.42
C SER A 67 -9.17 -9.34 12.79
N LEU A 68 -8.98 -10.42 13.56
CA LEU A 68 -10.07 -11.26 14.06
C LEU A 68 -10.94 -10.47 15.05
N ASP A 69 -10.32 -9.77 16.01
CA ASP A 69 -11.03 -8.92 16.95
C ASP A 69 -11.85 -7.82 16.23
N LEU A 70 -11.27 -7.16 15.22
CA LEU A 70 -12.00 -6.17 14.42
C LEU A 70 -13.19 -6.78 13.65
N ILE A 71 -13.10 -8.03 13.21
CA ILE A 71 -14.24 -8.73 12.58
C ILE A 71 -15.35 -8.96 13.59
N GLU A 72 -15.02 -9.40 14.81
CA GLU A 72 -15.99 -9.58 15.89
C GLU A 72 -16.67 -8.26 16.26
N GLN A 73 -15.89 -7.18 16.42
CA GLN A 73 -16.43 -5.84 16.65
C GLN A 73 -17.38 -5.39 15.51
N CYS A 74 -17.02 -5.66 14.25
CA CYS A 74 -17.87 -5.34 13.11
C CYS A 74 -19.20 -6.12 13.15
N LEU A 75 -19.19 -7.38 13.55
CA LEU A 75 -20.38 -8.22 13.66
C LEU A 75 -21.30 -7.74 14.79
N ASP A 76 -20.71 -7.42 15.95
CA ASP A 76 -21.46 -6.96 17.13
C ASP A 76 -22.09 -5.58 16.93
N ARG A 77 -21.39 -4.69 16.22
CA ARG A 77 -21.82 -3.30 15.98
C ARG A 77 -22.56 -3.14 14.65
N MET A 78 -22.81 -4.22 13.91
CA MET A 78 -23.42 -4.15 12.59
C MET A 78 -24.85 -3.58 12.66
N PRO A 79 -25.17 -2.52 11.89
CA PRO A 79 -26.54 -2.03 11.81
C PRO A 79 -27.48 -3.11 11.25
N VAL A 80 -28.64 -3.28 11.87
CA VAL A 80 -29.65 -4.28 11.45
C VAL A 80 -30.22 -3.96 10.06
N SER A 81 -30.24 -2.68 9.69
CA SER A 81 -30.79 -2.20 8.42
C SER A 81 -30.03 -0.98 7.93
N GLY A 82 -29.94 -0.83 6.60
CA GLY A 82 -29.33 0.30 5.95
C GLY A 82 -29.16 0.03 4.45
N ASN A 83 -28.93 1.08 3.68
CA ASN A 83 -28.62 0.93 2.27
C ASN A 83 -27.16 0.47 2.12
N ILE A 84 -26.94 -0.56 1.30
CA ILE A 84 -25.59 -1.04 0.98
C ILE A 84 -24.93 -0.15 -0.07
N ALA A 85 -25.72 0.34 -1.03
CA ALA A 85 -25.25 1.24 -2.07
C ALA A 85 -25.62 2.69 -1.74
N ALA A 86 -24.68 3.61 -1.95
CA ALA A 86 -24.94 5.04 -1.84
C ALA A 86 -25.96 5.53 -2.89
N GLU A 87 -26.01 4.89 -4.06
CA GLU A 87 -27.00 5.12 -5.11
C GLU A 87 -27.30 3.81 -5.85
N GLU A 88 -28.55 3.36 -5.81
CA GLU A 88 -28.99 2.11 -6.44
C GLU A 88 -29.19 2.25 -7.96
N LYS A 89 -29.54 3.45 -8.43
CA LYS A 89 -29.79 3.68 -9.84
C LYS A 89 -28.48 3.93 -10.56
N ILE A 90 -27.91 2.86 -11.14
CA ILE A 90 -26.68 2.92 -11.94
C ILE A 90 -26.67 4.07 -12.97
N PRO A 91 -27.74 4.36 -13.73
CA PRO A 91 -27.73 5.50 -14.66
C PRO A 91 -27.53 6.86 -13.98
N LYS A 92 -28.09 7.03 -12.77
CA LYS A 92 -27.93 8.26 -11.98
C LYS A 92 -26.51 8.37 -11.42
N LEU A 93 -25.96 7.28 -10.89
CA LEU A 93 -24.56 7.23 -10.43
C LEU A 93 -23.59 7.59 -11.57
N LEU A 94 -23.76 6.99 -12.75
CA LEU A 94 -22.93 7.31 -13.91
C LEU A 94 -23.09 8.78 -14.34
N ALA A 95 -24.31 9.32 -14.34
CA ALA A 95 -24.54 10.72 -14.65
C ALA A 95 -23.88 11.69 -13.65
N MET A 96 -23.78 11.29 -12.36
CA MET A 96 -23.04 12.06 -11.35
C MET A 96 -21.54 12.00 -11.60
N LEU A 97 -20.99 10.81 -11.83
CA LEU A 97 -19.55 10.61 -12.07
C LEU A 97 -19.06 11.35 -13.32
N LYS A 98 -19.86 11.36 -14.39
CA LYS A 98 -19.54 12.10 -15.63
C LYS A 98 -19.41 13.60 -15.43
N LYS A 99 -20.07 14.17 -14.42
CA LYS A 99 -20.03 15.59 -14.11
C LYS A 99 -19.05 15.93 -12.99
N ALA A 100 -18.38 14.92 -12.43
CA ALA A 100 -17.44 15.12 -11.35
C ALA A 100 -16.15 15.73 -11.89
N GLU A 101 -15.69 16.76 -11.19
CA GLU A 101 -14.46 17.49 -11.48
C GLU A 101 -13.65 17.61 -10.19
N GLY A 102 -12.34 17.65 -10.32
CA GLY A 102 -11.42 17.80 -9.19
C GLY A 102 -10.38 16.69 -9.11
N GLU A 103 -9.57 16.74 -8.06
CA GLU A 103 -8.53 15.77 -7.79
C GLU A 103 -8.47 15.46 -6.30
N ASP A 104 -8.19 14.19 -5.96
CA ASP A 104 -8.06 13.76 -4.58
C ASP A 104 -7.15 12.53 -4.46
N VAL A 105 -6.73 12.23 -3.23
CA VAL A 105 -5.84 11.13 -2.88
C VAL A 105 -6.51 10.22 -1.85
N GLY A 106 -6.91 9.03 -2.29
CA GLY A 106 -7.35 7.96 -1.39
C GLY A 106 -6.16 7.19 -0.82
N ARG A 107 -6.07 7.07 0.51
CA ARG A 107 -5.08 6.26 1.23
C ARG A 107 -5.76 5.14 1.98
N HIS A 108 -5.25 3.91 1.87
CA HIS A 108 -5.81 2.73 2.54
C HIS A 108 -4.67 1.84 3.04
N GLU A 109 -4.88 1.10 4.13
CA GLU A 109 -3.89 0.14 4.64
C GLU A 109 -4.14 -1.25 4.02
N ALA A 110 -3.33 -1.63 3.03
CA ALA A 110 -3.32 -3.02 2.55
C ALA A 110 -2.45 -3.89 3.48
N PRO A 111 -2.49 -5.24 3.38
CA PRO A 111 -1.70 -6.13 4.23
C PRO A 111 -0.17 -5.93 4.16
N ARG A 112 0.33 -5.25 3.12
CA ARG A 112 1.75 -4.91 2.94
C ARG A 112 2.08 -3.46 3.32
N GLY A 113 1.08 -2.71 3.74
CA GLY A 113 1.15 -1.29 4.07
C GLY A 113 0.23 -0.42 3.26
N GLU A 114 0.37 0.88 3.47
CA GLU A 114 -0.37 1.91 2.76
C GLU A 114 -0.40 1.68 1.23
N VAL A 115 -1.54 1.95 0.62
CA VAL A 115 -1.73 2.11 -0.82
C VAL A 115 -2.27 3.50 -1.07
N ILE A 116 -1.77 4.15 -2.12
CA ILE A 116 -2.22 5.48 -2.52
C ILE A 116 -2.88 5.38 -3.90
N HIS A 117 -4.06 5.97 -4.03
CA HIS A 117 -4.73 6.21 -5.31
C HIS A 117 -4.96 7.70 -5.46
N TYR A 118 -4.22 8.33 -6.37
CA TYR A 118 -4.50 9.70 -6.81
C TYR A 118 -5.40 9.64 -8.04
N VAL A 119 -6.53 10.35 -8.00
CA VAL A 119 -7.50 10.42 -9.09
C VAL A 119 -7.75 11.87 -9.42
N LYS A 120 -7.76 12.20 -10.72
CA LYS A 120 -8.16 13.49 -11.26
C LYS A 120 -9.26 13.30 -12.30
N LEU A 121 -10.32 14.08 -12.17
CA LEU A 121 -11.49 14.09 -13.04
C LEU A 121 -11.67 15.48 -13.65
N THR A 122 -12.15 15.53 -14.90
CA THR A 122 -12.34 16.75 -15.68
C THR A 122 -13.73 16.83 -16.32
N GLY A 123 -14.73 16.17 -15.73
CA GLY A 123 -16.09 16.14 -16.28
C GLY A 123 -16.25 15.22 -17.51
N GLU A 124 -15.39 14.21 -17.64
CA GLU A 124 -15.46 13.19 -18.68
C GLU A 124 -15.85 11.81 -18.11
N GLU A 125 -16.20 10.85 -18.97
CA GLU A 125 -16.59 9.50 -18.51
C GLU A 125 -15.45 8.71 -17.87
N HIS A 126 -14.20 9.08 -18.16
CA HIS A 126 -13.00 8.39 -17.69
C HIS A 126 -12.16 9.34 -16.84
N PRO A 127 -11.38 8.81 -15.88
CA PRO A 127 -10.48 9.65 -15.12
C PRO A 127 -9.42 10.25 -16.04
N TYR A 128 -9.19 11.55 -15.94
CA TYR A 128 -8.10 12.23 -16.62
C TYR A 128 -6.74 11.66 -16.18
N THR A 129 -6.60 11.37 -14.89
CA THR A 129 -5.43 10.68 -14.36
C THR A 129 -5.83 9.75 -13.23
N TRP A 130 -5.28 8.54 -13.25
CA TRP A 130 -5.34 7.63 -12.12
C TRP A 130 -3.95 7.08 -11.84
N LYS A 131 -3.34 7.53 -10.75
CA LYS A 131 -2.01 7.09 -10.30
C LYS A 131 -2.16 6.22 -9.06
N VAL A 132 -1.70 4.98 -9.18
CA VAL A 132 -1.63 4.04 -8.06
C VAL A 132 -0.20 3.93 -7.54
N ARG A 133 -0.01 3.87 -6.22
CA ARG A 133 1.24 3.46 -5.58
C ARG A 133 0.97 2.31 -4.63
N ALA A 134 1.38 1.12 -5.03
CA ALA A 134 1.37 -0.07 -4.19
C ALA A 134 2.40 0.05 -3.03
N PRO A 135 2.23 -0.71 -1.94
CA PRO A 135 3.10 -0.61 -0.77
C PRO A 135 4.52 -1.10 -1.08
N THR A 136 4.62 -2.14 -1.92
CA THR A 136 5.88 -2.73 -2.37
C THR A 136 6.84 -1.71 -2.98
N TYR A 137 6.33 -0.68 -3.67
CA TYR A 137 7.18 0.37 -4.24
C TYR A 137 8.04 1.08 -3.17
N ASN A 138 7.46 1.35 -2.01
CA ASN A 138 8.17 1.96 -0.89
C ASN A 138 8.96 0.95 -0.07
N ASN A 139 8.51 -0.31 -0.01
CA ASN A 139 9.16 -1.34 0.79
C ASN A 139 10.37 -2.00 0.11
N ILE A 140 10.62 -1.77 -1.20
CA ILE A 140 11.82 -2.23 -1.90
C ILE A 140 13.07 -1.44 -1.48
N LEU A 141 13.00 -0.12 -1.33
CA LEU A 141 14.18 0.69 -0.97
C LEU A 141 14.80 0.30 0.39
N PRO A 142 14.00 -0.01 1.44
CA PRO A 142 14.50 -0.60 2.68
C PRO A 142 15.30 -1.88 2.53
N TRP A 143 15.22 -2.61 1.40
CA TRP A 143 16.04 -3.81 1.20
C TRP A 143 17.54 -3.48 1.15
N ILE A 144 17.92 -2.28 0.71
CA ILE A 144 19.33 -1.88 0.64
C ILE A 144 19.98 -1.98 2.03
N PRO A 145 19.54 -1.24 3.07
CA PRO A 145 20.12 -1.39 4.40
C PRO A 145 19.83 -2.73 5.07
N MET A 146 18.78 -3.47 4.67
CA MET A 146 18.50 -4.81 5.21
C MET A 146 19.45 -5.90 4.68
N LEU A 147 20.05 -5.70 3.51
CA LEU A 147 20.94 -6.69 2.86
C LEU A 147 22.42 -6.32 2.98
N LEU A 148 22.74 -5.09 3.39
CA LEU A 148 24.11 -4.64 3.54
C LEU A 148 24.80 -5.38 4.69
N GLY A 149 25.81 -6.19 4.35
CA GLY A 149 26.59 -6.97 5.31
C GLY A 149 26.09 -8.40 5.53
N GLU A 150 24.96 -8.77 4.91
CA GLU A 150 24.36 -10.11 5.02
C GLU A 150 24.93 -11.10 3.98
N GLN A 151 24.61 -12.38 4.14
CA GLN A 151 25.01 -13.41 3.19
C GLN A 151 24.07 -13.46 1.97
N ILE A 152 24.56 -13.99 0.84
CA ILE A 152 23.72 -14.21 -0.35
C ILE A 152 22.53 -15.12 -0.02
N ALA A 153 22.72 -16.07 0.92
CA ALA A 153 21.67 -16.97 1.38
C ALA A 153 20.53 -16.25 2.13
N ASP A 154 20.75 -15.03 2.65
CA ASP A 154 19.76 -14.25 3.39
C ASP A 154 18.84 -13.43 2.47
N ILE A 155 19.22 -13.26 1.19
CA ILE A 155 18.43 -12.49 0.22
C ILE A 155 16.97 -12.98 0.14
N PRO A 156 16.68 -14.29 -0.01
CA PRO A 156 15.31 -14.75 -0.14
C PRO A 156 14.48 -14.49 1.12
N ILE A 157 15.05 -14.66 2.32
CA ILE A 157 14.31 -14.51 3.57
C ILE A 157 14.06 -13.02 3.89
N VAL A 158 15.03 -12.15 3.64
CA VAL A 158 14.85 -10.70 3.76
C VAL A 158 13.80 -10.21 2.76
N ALA A 159 13.89 -10.61 1.50
CA ALA A 159 12.91 -10.22 0.48
C ALA A 159 11.50 -10.70 0.86
N ALA A 160 11.33 -12.00 1.15
CA ALA A 160 10.05 -12.61 1.52
C ALA A 160 9.44 -11.99 2.79
N SER A 161 10.28 -11.58 3.74
CA SER A 161 9.81 -10.94 4.98
C SER A 161 9.07 -9.62 4.75
N THR A 162 9.23 -8.98 3.59
CA THR A 162 8.48 -7.78 3.20
C THR A 162 7.24 -8.06 2.34
N ASP A 163 6.99 -9.33 1.99
CA ASP A 163 5.91 -9.80 1.10
C ASP A 163 5.77 -8.96 -0.19
N PRO A 164 6.81 -8.89 -1.04
CA PRO A 164 6.80 -8.04 -2.22
C PRO A 164 5.82 -8.58 -3.27
N CYS A 165 4.89 -7.74 -3.71
CA CYS A 165 4.04 -8.03 -4.84
C CYS A 165 4.58 -7.33 -6.10
N LEU A 166 5.46 -8.01 -6.85
CA LEU A 166 6.07 -7.46 -8.07
C LEU A 166 5.06 -7.24 -9.21
N SER A 167 3.93 -7.95 -9.21
CA SER A 167 2.87 -7.73 -10.20
C SER A 167 2.27 -6.33 -10.08
N CYS A 168 2.25 -5.75 -8.88
CA CYS A 168 1.81 -4.38 -8.64
C CYS A 168 2.81 -3.32 -9.12
N THR A 169 4.05 -3.69 -9.40
CA THR A 169 5.09 -2.79 -9.93
C THR A 169 5.28 -2.89 -11.44
N ASN A 170 4.67 -3.88 -12.10
CA ASN A 170 5.01 -4.28 -13.47
C ASN A 170 3.96 -3.88 -14.53
N ARG A 171 3.13 -2.86 -14.30
CA ARG A 171 2.07 -2.49 -15.26
C ARG A 171 2.00 -1.00 -15.51
N VAL A 172 2.18 -0.59 -16.77
CA VAL A 172 1.88 0.76 -17.26
C VAL A 172 1.02 0.63 -18.52
N ALA A 173 -0.24 1.01 -18.41
CA ALA A 173 -1.11 1.23 -19.57
C ALA A 173 -1.14 2.74 -19.83
N ILE A 174 -0.72 3.15 -21.02
CA ILE A 174 -0.77 4.53 -21.47
C ILE A 174 -1.94 4.64 -22.45
N VAL A 175 -2.89 5.53 -22.14
CA VAL A 175 -3.97 5.87 -23.06
C VAL A 175 -3.82 7.34 -23.41
N GLU A 176 -3.49 7.63 -24.66
CA GLU A 176 -3.29 9.00 -25.15
C GLU A 176 -4.13 9.18 -26.42
N ASN A 177 -5.04 10.15 -26.42
CA ASN A 177 -5.90 10.46 -27.57
C ASN A 177 -6.64 9.23 -28.15
N GLY A 178 -7.14 8.35 -27.28
CA GLY A 178 -7.83 7.12 -27.67
C GLY A 178 -6.92 5.98 -28.16
N LYS A 179 -5.60 6.18 -28.24
CA LYS A 179 -4.63 5.12 -28.53
C LYS A 179 -4.17 4.47 -27.23
N LYS A 180 -4.45 3.18 -27.09
CA LYS A 180 -4.01 2.37 -25.96
C LYS A 180 -2.66 1.73 -26.29
N ASN A 181 -1.61 2.17 -25.62
CA ASN A 181 -0.31 1.52 -25.62
C ASN A 181 -0.09 0.82 -24.28
N ILE A 182 0.15 -0.47 -24.30
CA ILE A 182 0.57 -1.22 -23.10
C ILE A 182 2.08 -1.34 -23.18
N LEU A 183 2.79 -0.79 -22.20
CA LEU A 183 4.22 -1.10 -22.07
C LEU A 183 4.32 -2.52 -21.52
N THR A 184 5.00 -3.38 -22.27
CA THR A 184 5.29 -4.74 -21.83
C THR A 184 6.38 -4.74 -20.75
N ASP A 185 6.59 -5.89 -20.12
CA ASP A 185 7.73 -6.09 -19.23
C ASP A 185 9.07 -5.85 -19.94
N GLU A 186 9.21 -6.27 -21.20
CA GLU A 186 10.37 -6.00 -22.04
C GLU A 186 10.60 -4.51 -22.26
N ASP A 187 9.53 -3.74 -22.53
CA ASP A 187 9.61 -2.29 -22.68
C ASP A 187 10.05 -1.61 -21.38
N LEU A 188 9.44 -2.00 -20.25
CA LEU A 188 9.80 -1.47 -18.94
C LEU A 188 11.25 -1.82 -18.57
N HIS A 189 11.70 -3.04 -18.89
CA HIS A 189 13.08 -3.47 -18.67
C HIS A 189 14.06 -2.64 -19.50
N ARG A 190 13.78 -2.46 -20.80
CA ARG A 190 14.57 -1.60 -21.69
C ARG A 190 14.70 -0.18 -21.16
N LEU A 191 13.58 0.45 -20.78
CA LEU A 191 13.57 1.81 -20.21
C LEU A 191 14.36 1.90 -18.90
N SER A 192 14.29 0.86 -18.05
CA SER A 192 15.08 0.77 -16.82
C SER A 192 16.59 0.72 -17.10
N VAL A 193 17.03 -0.14 -18.03
CA VAL A 193 18.43 -0.24 -18.44
C VAL A 193 18.94 1.07 -19.02
N GLU A 194 18.16 1.72 -19.89
CA GLU A 194 18.50 3.03 -20.45
C GLU A 194 18.67 4.09 -19.36
N LYS A 195 17.78 4.14 -18.37
CA LYS A 195 17.87 5.06 -17.23
C LYS A 195 19.13 4.78 -16.40
N THR A 196 19.41 3.53 -16.06
CA THR A 196 20.61 3.14 -15.30
C THR A 196 21.88 3.56 -16.03
N ARG A 197 21.98 3.28 -17.35
CA ARG A 197 23.12 3.72 -18.17
C ARG A 197 23.29 5.24 -18.19
N ARG A 198 22.20 6.01 -18.20
CA ARG A 198 22.25 7.48 -18.11
C ARG A 198 22.75 7.95 -16.74
N LEU A 199 22.33 7.30 -15.66
CA LEU A 199 22.76 7.63 -14.30
C LEU A 199 24.24 7.30 -14.07
N MET A 200 24.75 6.19 -14.63
CA MET A 200 26.16 5.80 -14.53
C MET A 200 27.13 6.69 -15.33
N ARG A 201 26.61 7.49 -16.27
CA ARG A 201 27.42 8.45 -17.07
C ARG A 201 27.58 9.81 -16.37
N LYS A 202 26.95 10.00 -15.22
CA LYS A 202 27.15 11.15 -14.33
C LYS A 202 28.04 10.75 -13.17
#